data_AF-A0A0U3IDJ2-F1
#
_entry.id   AF-A0A0U3IDJ2-F1
#
_cell.length_a   1.000
_cell.length_b   1.000
_cell.length_c   1.000
_cell.angle_alpha   90.00
_cell.angle_beta   90.00
_cell.angle_gamma   90.00
#
_symmetry.space_group_name_H-M   'P 1'
#
loop_
_entity.id
_entity.type
_entity.pdbx_description
1 polymer ?
#
loop_
_entity_poly.entity_id
_entity_poly.type
_entity_poly.pdbx_seq_one_letter_code
_entity_poly.pdbx_strand_id
1 'polypeptide(L)'
;MKARIALLSVALGLCSPTFAHTFNPLTFTSQFYYDGLIMTPDGKGYFGQQWVENATEVTLFPKNGNTALWTLTLTNAQGQPIVGEPVEISAAPLTLTAPQWREPSGMAARFSSSVRTKVLTRIEQGLFRLKAPFEISSPVTDARGQISVSIDNFHSCGNDSVPGSDQFVARAGTQQLTLTVKCAVTGLVAIPDTPSQGLTTAGLVGRHLHPDLLSALQSLGRTWHAKPDKPAGMPDHLTITGATMRWGGINPPHFTHKFGGTVDIRPIGTQAGPISVGDAAYDRQATQSLVDALVQLGATQIIFADNLTGVTQVKANHKNHLHVSFLSEPLEPWHSEASDTDDEGLHWHHYDDIYDIRYFIPRVKQLSPKAFQFDLRQ
;
A
#
# COMPACT_ATOMS: atom_id res chain seq x y z
N MET A 1 29.26 -57.46 79.35
CA MET A 1 28.65 -57.12 78.04
C MET A 1 27.39 -56.30 78.25
N LYS A 2 27.44 -55.00 77.93
CA LYS A 2 26.31 -54.14 77.53
C LYS A 2 26.91 -52.74 77.27
N ALA A 3 27.37 -52.53 76.04
CA ALA A 3 27.87 -51.24 75.57
C ALA A 3 26.68 -50.33 75.27
N ARG A 4 26.69 -49.10 75.80
CA ARG A 4 25.76 -48.04 75.44
C ARG A 4 26.34 -47.28 74.26
N ILE A 5 25.66 -47.32 73.13
CA ILE A 5 25.93 -46.51 71.94
C ILE A 5 25.31 -45.13 72.18
N ALA A 6 26.14 -44.09 72.21
CA ALA A 6 25.68 -42.70 72.17
C ALA A 6 25.65 -42.26 70.69
N LEU A 7 24.47 -41.92 70.19
CA LEU A 7 24.32 -41.21 68.91
C LEU A 7 24.72 -39.74 69.13
N LEU A 8 25.80 -39.30 68.48
CA LEU A 8 26.05 -37.89 68.23
C LEU A 8 25.33 -37.49 66.94
N SER A 9 24.27 -36.68 67.05
CA SER A 9 23.68 -35.97 65.93
C SER A 9 24.48 -34.68 65.70
N VAL A 10 25.28 -34.62 64.63
CA VAL A 10 25.94 -33.40 64.18
C VAL A 10 24.97 -32.68 63.23
N ALA A 11 24.32 -31.63 63.74
CA ALA A 11 23.53 -30.71 62.92
C ALA A 11 24.50 -29.70 62.26
N LEU A 12 24.88 -29.97 61.00
CA LEU A 12 25.53 -28.99 60.14
C LEU A 12 24.47 -27.99 59.66
N GLY A 13 24.36 -26.87 60.37
CA GLY A 13 23.62 -25.70 59.91
C GLY A 13 24.32 -25.04 58.72
N LEU A 14 23.97 -25.47 57.51
CA LEU A 14 24.26 -24.72 56.29
C LEU A 14 23.33 -23.51 56.25
N CYS A 15 23.79 -22.38 56.79
CA CYS A 15 23.19 -21.08 56.51
C CYS A 15 23.49 -20.74 55.05
N SER A 16 22.62 -21.16 54.13
CA SER A 16 22.60 -20.61 52.78
C SER A 16 22.24 -19.13 52.89
N PRO A 17 23.11 -18.18 52.52
CA PRO A 17 22.71 -16.79 52.42
C PRO A 17 21.62 -16.71 51.33
N THR A 18 20.39 -16.46 51.75
CA THR A 18 19.34 -15.96 50.86
C THR A 18 19.76 -14.56 50.42
N PHE A 19 20.57 -14.48 49.37
CA PHE A 19 20.78 -13.22 48.68
C PHE A 19 19.43 -12.81 48.11
N ALA A 20 18.83 -11.79 48.72
CA ALA A 20 17.71 -11.09 48.13
C ALA A 20 18.21 -10.54 46.79
N HIS A 21 17.83 -11.19 45.68
CA HIS A 21 18.04 -10.65 44.35
C HIS A 21 17.30 -9.31 44.28
N THR A 22 18.01 -8.22 44.49
CA THR A 22 17.54 -6.88 44.18
C THR A 22 17.21 -6.87 42.69
N PHE A 23 15.91 -6.78 42.40
CA PHE A 23 15.41 -6.65 41.03
C PHE A 23 16.00 -5.38 40.44
N ASN A 24 16.99 -5.51 39.56
CA ASN A 24 17.46 -4.38 38.78
C ASN A 24 16.40 -4.09 37.71
N PRO A 25 15.76 -2.91 37.69
CA PRO A 25 14.76 -2.61 36.69
C PRO A 25 15.42 -2.63 35.30
N LEU A 26 14.78 -3.35 34.38
CA LEU A 26 15.18 -3.41 32.98
C LEU A 26 14.61 -2.19 32.26
N THR A 27 15.24 -1.74 31.17
CA THR A 27 14.73 -0.65 30.32
C THR A 27 14.92 -1.00 28.86
N PHE A 28 13.85 -0.85 28.07
CA PHE A 28 13.92 -0.91 26.61
C PHE A 28 14.25 0.46 26.03
N THR A 29 15.13 0.46 25.05
CA THR A 29 15.24 1.53 24.05
C THR A 29 15.17 0.90 22.67
N SER A 30 14.84 1.69 21.64
CA SER A 30 14.84 1.17 20.28
C SER A 30 15.37 2.14 19.24
N GLN A 31 15.84 1.58 18.14
CA GLN A 31 16.21 2.27 16.94
C GLN A 31 15.43 1.66 15.79
N PHE A 32 14.80 2.50 14.99
CA PHE A 32 14.10 2.10 13.79
C PHE A 32 14.86 2.64 12.58
N TYR A 33 15.21 1.74 11.68
CA TYR A 33 15.85 2.04 10.41
C TYR A 33 14.96 1.59 9.26
N TYR A 34 14.77 2.45 8.27
CA TYR A 34 14.04 2.13 7.05
C TYR A 34 14.80 2.67 5.85
N ASP A 35 15.08 1.81 4.88
CA ASP A 35 15.66 2.17 3.59
C ASP A 35 14.63 1.86 2.50
N GLY A 36 14.02 2.90 1.94
CA GLY A 36 12.92 2.69 1.00
C GLY A 36 12.31 3.97 0.48
N LEU A 37 11.12 3.85 -0.12
CA LEU A 37 10.39 4.99 -0.65
C LEU A 37 9.76 5.80 0.49
N ILE A 38 10.20 7.04 0.63
CA ILE A 38 9.68 8.00 1.59
C ILE A 38 8.79 8.98 0.84
N MET A 39 7.53 9.09 1.27
CA MET A 39 6.55 10.03 0.72
C MET A 39 6.34 11.21 1.66
N THR A 40 6.46 12.42 1.12
CA THR A 40 6.18 13.66 1.85
C THR A 40 4.67 13.93 1.89
N PRO A 41 4.18 14.75 2.84
CA PRO A 41 2.75 15.07 2.93
C PRO A 41 2.15 15.73 1.68
N ASP A 42 2.96 16.37 0.84
CA ASP A 42 2.55 16.98 -0.43
C ASP A 42 2.55 15.99 -1.62
N GLY A 43 2.75 14.69 -1.36
CA GLY A 43 2.67 13.62 -2.37
C GLY A 43 3.95 13.42 -3.18
N LYS A 44 5.01 14.18 -2.92
CA LYS A 44 6.33 13.88 -3.50
C LYS A 44 6.94 12.67 -2.79
N GLY A 45 7.91 12.05 -3.43
CA GLY A 45 8.67 10.98 -2.81
C GLY A 45 10.04 10.81 -3.39
N TYR A 46 10.88 10.18 -2.60
CA TYR A 46 12.28 9.88 -2.90
C TYR A 46 12.66 8.59 -2.18
N PHE A 47 13.63 7.87 -2.73
CA PHE A 47 14.23 6.78 -1.99
C PHE A 47 15.27 7.33 -1.03
N GLY A 48 15.22 6.88 0.22
CA GLY A 48 16.14 7.34 1.24
C GLY A 48 16.07 6.52 2.51
N GLN A 49 16.94 6.90 3.44
CA GLN A 49 17.09 6.26 4.73
C GLN A 49 16.43 7.12 5.81
N GLN A 50 15.61 6.48 6.63
CA GLN A 50 15.01 7.07 7.81
C GLN A 50 15.53 6.35 9.06
N TRP A 51 16.01 7.14 10.02
CA TRP A 51 16.45 6.67 11.32
C TRP A 51 15.64 7.38 12.41
N VAL A 52 15.01 6.61 13.30
CA VAL A 52 14.20 7.15 14.40
C VAL A 52 14.52 6.40 15.69
N GLU A 53 14.90 7.13 16.73
CA GLU A 53 15.09 6.58 18.07
C GLU A 53 13.77 6.55 18.83
N ASN A 54 13.50 5.44 19.51
CA ASN A 54 12.32 5.23 20.36
C ASN A 54 11.01 5.55 19.64
N ALA A 55 10.93 5.17 18.36
CA ALA A 55 9.74 5.34 17.56
C ALA A 55 8.56 4.60 18.21
N THR A 56 7.46 5.31 18.44
CA THR A 56 6.17 4.71 18.85
C THR A 56 5.28 4.43 17.64
N GLU A 57 5.58 5.07 16.52
CA GLU A 57 4.84 4.96 15.27
C GLU A 57 5.74 5.24 14.07
N VAL A 58 5.55 4.45 13.00
CA VAL A 58 6.22 4.59 11.71
C VAL A 58 5.22 4.32 10.58
N THR A 59 5.48 4.88 9.40
CA THR A 59 4.69 4.61 8.20
C THR A 59 5.58 4.03 7.13
N LEU A 60 5.24 2.84 6.65
CA LEU A 60 5.90 2.18 5.54
C LEU A 60 5.08 2.36 4.28
N PHE A 61 5.75 2.72 3.19
CA PHE A 61 5.12 2.74 1.89
C PHE A 61 4.77 1.31 1.47
N PRO A 62 3.56 1.06 0.93
CA PRO A 62 3.08 -0.28 0.61
C PRO A 62 3.68 -0.82 -0.69
N LYS A 63 5.03 -0.80 -0.78
CA LYS A 63 5.83 -1.36 -1.85
C LYS A 63 6.58 -2.58 -1.37
N ASN A 64 6.42 -3.64 -2.11
CA ASN A 64 7.17 -4.86 -1.99
C ASN A 64 8.70 -4.71 -1.96
N GLY A 65 9.34 -5.48 -1.07
CA GLY A 65 10.78 -5.37 -0.78
C GLY A 65 11.14 -4.22 0.18
N ASN A 66 10.16 -3.42 0.62
CA ASN A 66 10.39 -2.46 1.70
C ASN A 66 10.42 -3.20 3.04
N THR A 67 11.61 -3.31 3.59
CA THR A 67 11.85 -3.87 4.91
C THR A 67 12.42 -2.79 5.81
N ALA A 68 11.92 -2.72 7.03
CA ALA A 68 12.47 -1.87 8.08
C ALA A 68 13.11 -2.74 9.17
N LEU A 69 14.15 -2.22 9.81
CA LEU A 69 14.83 -2.85 10.91
C LEU A 69 14.47 -2.13 12.22
N TRP A 70 13.85 -2.84 13.15
CA TRP A 70 13.59 -2.36 14.50
C TRP A 70 14.53 -3.04 15.47
N THR A 71 15.59 -2.35 15.87
CA THR A 71 16.59 -2.82 16.82
C THR A 71 16.17 -2.42 18.23
N LEU A 72 16.04 -3.41 19.11
CA LEU A 72 15.69 -3.26 20.52
C LEU A 72 16.96 -3.42 21.34
N THR A 73 17.21 -2.50 22.27
CA THR A 73 18.32 -2.61 23.23
C THR A 73 17.76 -2.67 24.64
N LEU A 74 18.12 -3.73 25.37
CA LEU A 74 17.75 -3.93 26.77
C LEU A 74 18.94 -3.62 27.68
N THR A 75 18.74 -2.68 28.61
CA THR A 75 19.75 -2.30 29.59
C THR A 75 19.24 -2.42 31.02
N ASN A 76 20.16 -2.57 31.97
CA ASN A 76 19.86 -2.43 33.39
C ASN A 76 19.73 -0.95 33.81
N ALA A 77 19.45 -0.70 35.08
CA ALA A 77 19.33 0.64 35.65
C ALA A 77 20.59 1.52 35.51
N GLN A 78 21.75 0.90 35.28
CA GLN A 78 23.04 1.58 35.07
C GLN A 78 23.34 1.81 33.57
N GLY A 79 22.41 1.48 32.68
CA GLY A 79 22.58 1.59 31.22
C GLY A 79 23.48 0.50 30.63
N GLN A 80 23.80 -0.56 31.38
CA GLN A 80 24.63 -1.65 30.88
C GLN A 80 23.77 -2.67 30.11
N PRO A 81 24.27 -3.20 28.98
CA PRO A 81 23.59 -4.24 28.23
C PRO A 81 23.26 -5.48 29.05
N ILE A 82 22.08 -6.05 28.81
CA ILE A 82 21.67 -7.32 29.40
C ILE A 82 21.75 -8.39 28.33
N VAL A 83 22.66 -9.34 28.50
CA VAL A 83 22.99 -10.39 27.52
C VAL A 83 22.21 -11.67 27.82
N GLY A 84 21.68 -12.32 26.79
CA GLY A 84 20.99 -13.60 26.89
C GLY A 84 19.58 -13.52 27.50
N GLU A 85 19.03 -12.31 27.65
CA GLU A 85 17.67 -12.12 28.16
C GLU A 85 16.65 -12.46 27.06
N PRO A 86 15.64 -13.31 27.34
CA PRO A 86 14.57 -13.58 26.39
C PRO A 86 13.76 -12.33 26.06
N VAL A 87 13.50 -12.13 24.76
CA VAL A 87 12.61 -11.08 24.27
C VAL A 87 11.53 -11.70 23.40
N GLU A 88 10.28 -11.57 23.83
CA GLU A 88 9.12 -12.01 23.07
C GLU A 88 8.64 -10.88 22.16
N ILE A 89 8.49 -11.16 20.86
CA ILE A 89 7.90 -10.24 19.88
C ILE A 89 6.54 -10.79 19.45
N SER A 90 5.51 -9.95 19.52
CA SER A 90 4.19 -10.23 18.98
C SER A 90 3.73 -9.06 18.10
N ALA A 91 2.88 -9.35 17.12
CA ALA A 91 2.27 -8.34 16.27
C ALA A 91 0.78 -8.65 16.06
N ALA A 92 -0.05 -7.61 16.07
CA ALA A 92 -1.48 -7.73 15.82
C ALA A 92 -2.02 -6.53 15.04
N PRO A 93 -3.04 -6.71 14.17
CA PRO A 93 -3.74 -5.59 13.56
C PRO A 93 -4.33 -4.63 14.59
N LEU A 94 -4.06 -3.33 14.40
CA LEU A 94 -4.54 -2.27 15.28
C LEU A 94 -5.69 -1.48 14.64
N THR A 95 -5.63 -1.22 13.32
CA THR A 95 -6.64 -0.44 12.58
C THR A 95 -7.05 -1.16 11.29
N LEU A 96 -7.91 -0.51 10.49
CA LEU A 96 -8.93 -1.09 9.59
C LEU A 96 -10.03 -1.77 10.40
N THR A 97 -11.16 -1.07 10.51
CA THR A 97 -12.28 -1.33 11.45
C THR A 97 -12.97 -2.69 11.30
N ALA A 98 -12.57 -3.45 10.30
CA ALA A 98 -13.13 -4.71 9.91
C ALA A 98 -12.00 -5.76 9.94
N PRO A 99 -11.84 -6.55 11.02
CA PRO A 99 -10.85 -7.63 11.11
C PRO A 99 -10.84 -8.54 9.87
N GLN A 100 -11.98 -8.64 9.18
CA GLN A 100 -12.10 -9.35 7.92
C GLN A 100 -11.17 -8.82 6.81
N TRP A 101 -10.66 -7.58 6.82
CA TRP A 101 -9.68 -7.10 5.83
C TRP A 101 -8.25 -7.56 6.11
N ARG A 102 -8.02 -8.11 7.30
CA ARG A 102 -6.70 -8.52 7.78
C ARG A 102 -6.54 -10.04 7.75
N GLU A 103 -7.61 -10.77 7.43
CA GLU A 103 -7.62 -12.23 7.28
C GLU A 103 -7.89 -12.64 5.82
N PRO A 104 -7.26 -13.71 5.30
CA PRO A 104 -7.41 -14.11 3.90
C PRO A 104 -8.86 -14.36 3.49
N SER A 105 -9.61 -15.11 4.30
CA SER A 105 -11.02 -15.44 4.04
C SER A 105 -11.93 -14.22 4.07
N GLY A 106 -11.70 -13.31 5.03
CA GLY A 106 -12.44 -12.07 5.15
C GLY A 106 -12.18 -11.11 3.99
N MET A 107 -10.93 -11.03 3.53
CA MET A 107 -10.55 -10.20 2.39
C MET A 107 -11.21 -10.76 1.13
N ALA A 108 -11.07 -12.07 0.89
CA ALA A 108 -11.66 -12.74 -0.26
C ALA A 108 -13.20 -12.60 -0.29
N ALA A 109 -13.88 -12.73 0.85
CA ALA A 109 -15.35 -12.68 0.93
C ALA A 109 -15.97 -11.40 0.35
N ARG A 110 -15.21 -10.31 0.27
CA ARG A 110 -15.63 -9.02 -0.32
C ARG A 110 -15.81 -9.06 -1.82
N PHE A 111 -15.29 -10.07 -2.48
CA PHE A 111 -15.28 -10.17 -3.94
C PHE A 111 -16.23 -11.26 -4.42
N SER A 112 -16.58 -11.16 -5.71
CA SER A 112 -17.35 -12.20 -6.40
C SER A 112 -16.62 -13.53 -6.33
N SER A 113 -17.37 -14.63 -6.46
CA SER A 113 -16.81 -15.98 -6.52
C SER A 113 -15.68 -16.11 -7.55
N SER A 114 -15.80 -15.44 -8.70
CA SER A 114 -14.78 -15.43 -9.76
C SER A 114 -13.46 -14.76 -9.37
N VAL A 115 -13.46 -13.83 -8.41
CA VAL A 115 -12.27 -13.07 -7.99
C VAL A 115 -11.67 -13.61 -6.69
N ARG A 116 -12.47 -14.32 -5.87
CA ARG A 116 -12.07 -14.88 -4.57
C ARG A 116 -10.81 -15.74 -4.64
N THR A 117 -10.78 -16.73 -5.53
CA THR A 117 -9.66 -17.66 -5.66
C THR A 117 -8.37 -16.91 -5.98
N LYS A 118 -8.43 -15.96 -6.92
CA LYS A 118 -7.28 -15.14 -7.30
C LYS A 118 -6.75 -14.30 -6.13
N VAL A 119 -7.64 -13.71 -5.33
CA VAL A 119 -7.26 -12.94 -4.14
C VAL A 119 -6.57 -13.85 -3.11
N LEU A 120 -7.12 -15.03 -2.84
CA LEU A 120 -6.52 -16.00 -1.91
C LEU A 120 -5.15 -16.47 -2.38
N THR A 121 -5.02 -16.88 -3.65
CA THR A 121 -3.74 -17.30 -4.25
C THR A 121 -2.68 -16.21 -4.12
N ARG A 122 -3.04 -14.94 -4.39
CA ARG A 122 -2.11 -13.82 -4.24
C ARG A 122 -1.69 -13.56 -2.79
N ILE A 123 -2.58 -13.79 -1.83
CA ILE A 123 -2.25 -13.69 -0.40
C ILE A 123 -1.28 -14.82 0.00
N GLU A 124 -1.56 -16.06 -0.44
CA GLU A 124 -0.74 -17.24 -0.17
C GLU A 124 0.67 -17.12 -0.75
N GLN A 125 0.80 -16.55 -1.95
CA GLN A 125 2.08 -16.28 -2.60
C GLN A 125 2.84 -15.07 -2.01
N GLY A 126 2.31 -14.41 -0.97
CA GLY A 126 2.92 -13.20 -0.38
C GLY A 126 2.78 -11.93 -1.24
N LEU A 127 2.18 -12.02 -2.43
CA LEU A 127 1.91 -10.88 -3.32
C LEU A 127 0.95 -9.88 -2.68
N PHE A 128 0.06 -10.36 -1.81
CA PHE A 128 -0.85 -9.55 -1.02
C PHE A 128 -0.70 -9.83 0.47
N ARG A 129 0.28 -9.15 1.07
CA ARG A 129 0.42 -9.08 2.53
C ARG A 129 -0.71 -8.28 3.16
N LEU A 130 -1.52 -8.95 3.98
CA LEU A 130 -2.60 -8.34 4.75
C LEU A 130 -2.13 -7.76 6.08
N LYS A 131 -1.00 -8.24 6.61
CA LYS A 131 -0.33 -7.82 7.84
C LYS A 131 1.17 -7.70 7.55
N ALA A 132 1.89 -6.94 8.36
CA ALA A 132 3.34 -6.83 8.34
C ALA A 132 3.98 -8.15 8.78
N PRO A 133 4.57 -8.94 7.87
CA PRO A 133 5.42 -10.06 8.27
C PRO A 133 6.62 -9.54 9.05
N PHE A 134 7.18 -10.38 9.92
CA PHE A 134 8.40 -10.03 10.61
C PHE A 134 9.24 -11.25 10.93
N GLU A 135 10.54 -11.01 11.07
CA GLU A 135 11.53 -11.99 11.49
C GLU A 135 12.36 -11.42 12.64
N ILE A 136 12.70 -12.25 13.62
CA ILE A 136 13.54 -11.87 14.75
C ILE A 136 14.95 -12.45 14.56
N SER A 137 15.98 -11.66 14.80
CA SER A 137 17.38 -12.10 14.66
C SER A 137 17.75 -13.21 15.65
N SER A 138 17.15 -13.18 16.84
CA SER A 138 17.38 -14.13 17.95
C SER A 138 16.23 -14.00 18.96
N PRO A 139 15.84 -15.08 19.67
CA PRO A 139 14.88 -15.01 20.76
C PRO A 139 15.46 -14.44 22.07
N VAL A 140 16.79 -14.22 22.12
CA VAL A 140 17.50 -13.65 23.27
C VAL A 140 18.44 -12.53 22.83
N THR A 141 18.70 -11.58 23.73
CA THR A 141 19.63 -10.47 23.48
C THR A 141 21.08 -10.92 23.26
N ASP A 142 21.78 -10.25 22.36
CA ASP A 142 23.19 -10.50 22.06
C ASP A 142 24.15 -9.88 23.10
N ALA A 143 25.46 -9.88 22.80
CA ALA A 143 26.49 -9.30 23.67
C ALA A 143 26.36 -7.77 23.88
N ARG A 144 25.59 -7.08 23.03
CA ARG A 144 25.25 -5.65 23.15
C ARG A 144 23.87 -5.44 23.79
N GLY A 145 23.22 -6.51 24.26
CA GLY A 145 21.88 -6.44 24.83
C GLY A 145 20.82 -6.22 23.77
N GLN A 146 21.09 -6.60 22.52
CA GLN A 146 20.25 -6.27 21.37
C GLN A 146 19.55 -7.48 20.76
N ILE A 147 18.36 -7.24 20.25
CA ILE A 147 17.76 -8.05 19.18
C ILE A 147 17.33 -7.13 18.04
N SER A 148 17.22 -7.66 16.83
CA SER A 148 16.67 -6.92 15.70
C SER A 148 15.44 -7.63 15.15
N VAL A 149 14.41 -6.84 14.84
CA VAL A 149 13.18 -7.30 14.20
C VAL A 149 13.16 -6.72 12.79
N SER A 150 13.26 -7.59 11.80
CA SER A 150 13.02 -7.25 10.40
C SER A 150 11.52 -7.17 10.17
N ILE A 151 10.98 -6.03 9.77
CA ILE A 151 9.56 -5.78 9.56
C ILE A 151 9.32 -5.46 8.10
N ASP A 152 8.57 -6.33 7.46
CA ASP A 152 8.18 -6.21 6.08
C ASP A 152 6.90 -5.37 5.93
N ASN A 153 6.84 -4.55 4.89
CA ASN A 153 5.63 -3.78 4.60
C ASN A 153 4.44 -4.69 4.22
N PHE A 154 3.24 -4.11 4.18
CA PHE A 154 2.00 -4.78 3.76
C PHE A 154 1.17 -3.86 2.86
N HIS A 155 0.04 -4.36 2.33
CA HIS A 155 -0.73 -3.66 1.28
C HIS A 155 -2.19 -3.35 1.63
N SER A 156 -2.66 -3.83 2.78
CA SER A 156 -3.99 -3.54 3.26
C SER A 156 -3.95 -2.17 3.97
N CYS A 157 -4.00 -1.07 3.20
CA CYS A 157 -3.98 0.30 3.72
C CYS A 157 -5.41 0.90 3.87
N GLY A 158 -6.27 0.75 2.84
CA GLY A 158 -7.71 0.99 2.89
C GLY A 158 -8.20 2.45 2.73
N ASN A 159 -9.50 2.66 2.99
CA ASN A 159 -10.23 3.93 2.80
C ASN A 159 -10.65 4.62 4.11
N ASP A 160 -10.36 4.01 5.27
CA ASP A 160 -10.76 4.52 6.57
C ASP A 160 -10.09 5.87 6.88
N SER A 161 -10.55 6.56 7.93
CA SER A 161 -9.97 7.85 8.36
C SER A 161 -8.51 7.76 8.77
N VAL A 162 -8.04 6.55 9.12
CA VAL A 162 -6.65 6.22 9.46
C VAL A 162 -6.14 5.10 8.54
N PRO A 163 -4.84 5.08 8.22
CA PRO A 163 -4.26 4.01 7.43
C PRO A 163 -4.26 2.70 8.21
N GLY A 164 -4.37 1.57 7.52
CA GLY A 164 -4.17 0.25 8.10
C GLY A 164 -2.84 0.15 8.82
N SER A 165 -2.85 -0.46 10.01
CA SER A 165 -1.68 -0.55 10.88
C SER A 165 -1.64 -1.83 11.69
N ASP A 166 -0.43 -2.31 11.97
CA ASP A 166 -0.17 -3.35 12.96
C ASP A 166 0.54 -2.77 14.19
N GLN A 167 0.23 -3.28 15.36
CA GLN A 167 0.93 -2.99 16.61
C GLN A 167 1.87 -4.14 16.93
N PHE A 168 3.16 -3.82 17.05
CA PHE A 168 4.20 -4.69 17.54
C PHE A 168 4.41 -4.46 19.02
N VAL A 169 4.60 -5.54 19.77
CA VAL A 169 4.88 -5.51 21.21
C VAL A 169 6.09 -6.38 21.48
N ALA A 170 7.14 -5.76 22.02
CA ALA A 170 8.32 -6.44 22.55
C ALA A 170 8.21 -6.56 24.07
N ARG A 171 8.50 -7.74 24.64
CA ARG A 171 8.41 -8.01 26.08
C ARG A 171 9.67 -8.68 26.61
N ALA A 172 10.16 -8.21 27.75
CA ALA A 172 11.22 -8.85 28.53
C ALA A 172 10.92 -8.67 30.02
N GLY A 173 10.69 -9.78 30.74
CA GLY A 173 10.20 -9.75 32.12
C GLY A 173 8.91 -8.94 32.26
N THR A 174 8.93 -7.87 33.07
CA THR A 174 7.78 -6.96 33.27
C THR A 174 7.79 -5.76 32.33
N GLN A 175 8.85 -5.58 31.54
CA GLN A 175 8.97 -4.46 30.62
C GLN A 175 8.32 -4.78 29.27
N GLN A 176 7.75 -3.76 28.66
CA GLN A 176 7.25 -3.83 27.29
C GLN A 176 7.55 -2.55 26.52
N LEU A 177 7.76 -2.70 25.22
CA LEU A 177 7.83 -1.59 24.27
C LEU A 177 6.87 -1.86 23.12
N THR A 178 6.18 -0.82 22.64
CA THR A 178 5.24 -0.91 21.53
C THR A 178 5.69 -0.07 20.35
N LEU A 179 5.44 -0.58 19.15
CA LEU A 179 5.65 0.12 17.88
C LEU A 179 4.42 -0.06 16.99
N THR A 180 3.86 1.03 16.49
CA THR A 180 2.79 0.98 15.49
C THR A 180 3.37 1.15 14.09
N VAL A 181 3.12 0.19 13.20
CA VAL A 181 3.57 0.21 11.80
C VAL A 181 2.37 0.43 10.89
N LYS A 182 2.33 1.58 10.21
CA LYS A 182 1.28 1.97 9.26
C LYS A 182 1.64 1.63 7.82
N CYS A 183 0.62 1.33 7.02
CA CYS A 183 0.67 1.16 5.56
C CYS A 183 0.00 2.37 4.92
N ALA A 184 0.75 3.21 4.21
CA ALA A 184 0.14 4.34 3.51
C ALA A 184 0.94 4.83 2.31
N VAL A 185 0.20 5.21 1.27
CA VAL A 185 0.63 6.18 0.26
C VAL A 185 0.13 7.55 0.75
N THR A 186 1.02 8.36 1.30
CA THR A 186 0.67 9.68 1.82
C THR A 186 0.56 10.72 0.70
N GLY A 187 -0.14 11.81 0.96
CA GLY A 187 -0.28 12.94 0.02
C GLY A 187 -1.28 12.72 -1.12
N LEU A 188 -2.00 11.59 -1.16
CA LEU A 188 -3.11 11.41 -2.10
C LEU A 188 -4.26 12.35 -1.77
N VAL A 189 -4.90 12.87 -2.82
CA VAL A 189 -6.01 13.82 -2.71
C VAL A 189 -7.29 13.21 -3.26
N ALA A 190 -8.41 13.49 -2.62
CA ALA A 190 -9.72 13.02 -3.05
C ALA A 190 -10.13 13.71 -4.37
N ILE A 191 -10.68 12.93 -5.30
CA ILE A 191 -11.29 13.44 -6.53
C ILE A 191 -12.59 14.15 -6.13
N PRO A 192 -12.76 15.45 -6.44
CA PRO A 192 -14.01 16.14 -6.18
C PRO A 192 -15.08 15.71 -7.20
N ASP A 193 -16.33 15.67 -6.75
CA ASP A 193 -17.47 15.43 -7.63
C ASP A 193 -18.03 16.78 -8.11
N THR A 194 -17.54 17.25 -9.25
CA THR A 194 -17.82 18.59 -9.79
C THR A 194 -18.18 18.53 -11.27
N PRO A 195 -19.33 17.93 -11.65
CA PRO A 195 -19.73 17.82 -13.05
C PRO A 195 -19.83 19.19 -13.74
N SER A 196 -20.21 20.24 -13.01
CA SER A 196 -20.21 21.63 -13.48
C SER A 196 -18.82 22.21 -13.81
N GLN A 197 -17.74 21.51 -13.43
CA GLN A 197 -16.36 21.82 -13.79
C GLN A 197 -15.76 20.76 -14.74
N GLY A 198 -16.59 19.84 -15.24
CA GLY A 198 -16.21 18.85 -16.24
C GLY A 198 -15.63 17.54 -15.70
N LEU A 199 -15.70 17.28 -14.40
CA LEU A 199 -15.21 16.02 -13.81
C LEU A 199 -16.16 15.50 -12.73
N THR A 200 -16.53 14.23 -12.83
CA THR A 200 -17.38 13.53 -11.84
C THR A 200 -16.85 12.13 -11.55
N THR A 201 -17.45 11.46 -10.58
CA THR A 201 -17.10 10.08 -10.20
C THR A 201 -18.34 9.19 -10.23
N ALA A 202 -18.16 7.91 -10.56
CA ALA A 202 -19.27 6.94 -10.49
C ALA A 202 -18.77 5.55 -10.07
N GLY A 203 -19.45 4.93 -9.09
CA GLY A 203 -19.19 3.54 -8.69
C GLY A 203 -17.81 3.28 -8.04
N LEU A 204 -17.09 4.33 -7.66
CA LEU A 204 -15.71 4.24 -7.17
C LEU A 204 -15.60 3.68 -5.75
N VAL A 205 -14.81 2.61 -5.59
CA VAL A 205 -14.28 2.17 -4.29
C VAL A 205 -13.13 3.08 -3.86
N GLY A 206 -12.09 3.21 -4.68
CA GLY A 206 -11.01 4.18 -4.49
C GLY A 206 -11.33 5.51 -5.15
N ARG A 207 -11.09 6.63 -4.45
CA ARG A 207 -11.44 8.00 -4.88
C ARG A 207 -10.29 8.98 -4.77
N HIS A 208 -9.06 8.50 -4.70
CA HIS A 208 -7.90 9.34 -4.48
C HIS A 208 -6.88 9.17 -5.60
N LEU A 209 -6.18 10.26 -5.91
CA LEU A 209 -5.13 10.32 -6.91
C LEU A 209 -3.96 11.14 -6.37
N HIS A 210 -2.82 11.03 -7.04
CA HIS A 210 -1.73 11.96 -6.86
C HIS A 210 -2.19 13.38 -7.25
N PRO A 211 -1.82 14.44 -6.51
CA PRO A 211 -2.30 15.80 -6.74
C PRO A 211 -2.02 16.32 -8.16
N ASP A 212 -0.83 16.04 -8.72
CA ASP A 212 -0.50 16.46 -10.08
C ASP A 212 -1.38 15.78 -11.14
N LEU A 213 -1.75 14.52 -10.92
CA LEU A 213 -2.65 13.81 -11.82
C LEU A 213 -4.07 14.38 -11.72
N LEU A 214 -4.55 14.65 -10.50
CA LEU A 214 -5.86 15.27 -10.32
C LEU A 214 -5.92 16.65 -11.01
N SER A 215 -4.90 17.49 -10.83
CA SER A 215 -4.81 18.81 -11.48
C SER A 215 -4.88 18.72 -13.02
N ALA A 216 -4.16 17.75 -13.60
CA ALA A 216 -4.17 17.51 -15.04
C ALA A 216 -5.55 17.05 -15.53
N LEU A 217 -6.19 16.09 -14.83
CA LEU A 217 -7.52 15.59 -15.18
C LEU A 217 -8.61 16.66 -15.02
N GLN A 218 -8.50 17.55 -14.03
CA GLN A 218 -9.40 18.70 -13.90
C GLN A 218 -9.24 19.68 -15.07
N SER A 219 -8.01 19.91 -15.54
CA SER A 219 -7.77 20.76 -16.72
C SER A 219 -8.34 20.14 -18.00
N LEU A 220 -8.19 18.82 -18.16
CA LEU A 220 -8.80 18.07 -19.25
C LEU A 220 -10.34 18.11 -19.17
N GLY A 221 -10.91 17.85 -18.00
CA GLY A 221 -12.35 17.89 -17.74
C GLY A 221 -12.96 19.27 -18.03
N ARG A 222 -12.33 20.36 -17.58
CA ARG A 222 -12.75 21.73 -17.91
C ARG A 222 -12.76 21.98 -19.42
N THR A 223 -11.82 21.41 -20.16
CA THR A 223 -11.76 21.55 -21.61
C THR A 223 -12.91 20.83 -22.29
N TRP A 224 -13.18 19.59 -21.86
CA TRP A 224 -14.34 18.83 -22.32
C TRP A 224 -15.67 19.54 -22.01
N HIS A 225 -15.78 20.11 -20.80
CA HIS A 225 -16.94 20.88 -20.39
C HIS A 225 -17.18 22.09 -21.30
N ALA A 226 -16.12 22.85 -21.58
CA ALA A 226 -16.17 24.06 -22.40
C ALA A 226 -16.27 23.81 -23.92
N LYS A 227 -16.19 22.56 -24.39
CA LYS A 227 -16.27 22.23 -25.82
C LYS A 227 -17.61 22.71 -26.40
N PRO A 228 -17.62 23.70 -27.33
CA PRO A 228 -18.85 24.06 -28.02
C PRO A 228 -19.28 22.91 -28.94
N ASP A 229 -20.57 22.89 -29.28
CA ASP A 229 -21.13 22.00 -30.30
C ASP A 229 -21.14 20.51 -29.95
N LYS A 230 -21.14 20.16 -28.66
CA LYS A 230 -21.49 18.80 -28.22
C LYS A 230 -22.93 18.46 -28.65
N PRO A 231 -23.17 17.30 -29.28
CA PRO A 231 -24.52 16.84 -29.57
C PRO A 231 -25.42 16.82 -28.33
N ALA A 232 -26.71 17.07 -28.52
CA ALA A 232 -27.69 17.01 -27.43
C ALA A 232 -27.67 15.64 -26.76
N GLY A 233 -27.56 15.62 -25.42
CA GLY A 233 -27.49 14.40 -24.61
C GLY A 233 -26.07 13.96 -24.24
N MET A 234 -25.05 14.35 -25.01
CA MET A 234 -23.66 14.01 -24.72
C MET A 234 -23.23 14.64 -23.38
N PRO A 235 -22.55 13.89 -22.49
CA PRO A 235 -22.20 14.39 -21.16
C PRO A 235 -21.25 15.58 -21.26
N ASP A 236 -21.42 16.57 -20.38
CA ASP A 236 -20.58 17.76 -20.28
C ASP A 236 -19.40 17.60 -19.31
N HIS A 237 -19.13 16.38 -18.88
CA HIS A 237 -18.10 16.03 -17.92
C HIS A 237 -17.47 14.68 -18.26
N LEU A 238 -16.24 14.48 -17.79
CA LEU A 238 -15.59 13.18 -17.79
C LEU A 238 -15.95 12.44 -16.50
N THR A 239 -16.15 11.12 -16.60
CA THR A 239 -16.50 10.29 -15.43
C THR A 239 -15.34 9.37 -15.09
N ILE A 240 -14.81 9.51 -13.87
CA ILE A 240 -13.84 8.56 -13.31
C ILE A 240 -14.60 7.37 -12.69
N THR A 241 -14.22 6.15 -13.07
CA THR A 241 -14.83 4.87 -12.67
C THR A 241 -13.89 3.92 -11.94
N GLY A 242 -12.62 4.29 -11.76
CA GLY A 242 -11.65 3.61 -10.91
C GLY A 242 -10.52 4.56 -10.49
N ALA A 243 -10.12 4.52 -9.22
CA ALA A 243 -8.98 5.28 -8.70
C ALA A 243 -8.43 4.60 -7.43
N THR A 244 -7.43 5.21 -6.81
CA THR A 244 -6.72 4.64 -5.66
C THR A 244 -7.50 4.84 -4.36
N MET A 245 -7.36 3.91 -3.40
CA MET A 245 -7.91 4.07 -2.06
C MET A 245 -7.22 5.23 -1.31
N ARG A 246 -7.84 5.74 -0.24
CA ARG A 246 -7.33 6.90 0.52
C ARG A 246 -5.86 6.80 0.91
N TRP A 247 -5.48 5.63 1.41
CA TRP A 247 -4.11 5.36 1.85
C TRP A 247 -3.34 4.48 0.85
N GLY A 248 -3.82 4.38 -0.38
CA GLY A 248 -3.27 3.47 -1.37
C GLY A 248 -3.50 2.00 -1.04
N GLY A 249 -2.56 1.16 -1.47
CA GLY A 249 -2.64 -0.28 -1.27
C GLY A 249 -3.60 -0.97 -2.25
N ILE A 250 -3.79 -2.27 -2.07
CA ILE A 250 -4.45 -3.12 -3.05
C ILE A 250 -5.98 -2.99 -2.98
N ASN A 251 -6.63 -2.68 -4.11
CA ASN A 251 -8.08 -2.58 -4.26
C ASN A 251 -8.61 -3.62 -5.27
N PRO A 252 -8.82 -4.90 -4.90
CA PRO A 252 -9.33 -5.90 -5.85
C PRO A 252 -10.75 -5.55 -6.33
N PRO A 253 -11.16 -5.91 -7.56
CA PRO A 253 -10.33 -6.52 -8.62
C PRO A 253 -9.41 -5.52 -9.35
N HIS A 254 -9.48 -4.23 -9.01
CA HIS A 254 -8.72 -3.12 -9.61
C HIS A 254 -7.29 -3.01 -9.03
N PHE A 255 -6.49 -4.06 -9.24
CA PHE A 255 -5.20 -4.25 -8.56
C PHE A 255 -4.12 -3.21 -8.89
N THR A 256 -4.27 -2.47 -9.98
CA THR A 256 -3.35 -1.42 -10.47
C THR A 256 -3.53 -0.07 -9.76
N HIS A 257 -4.66 0.17 -9.09
CA HIS A 257 -4.96 1.45 -8.42
C HIS A 257 -4.41 1.53 -6.99
N LYS A 258 -3.08 1.42 -6.87
CA LYS A 258 -2.39 1.35 -5.57
C LYS A 258 -1.77 2.68 -5.13
N PHE A 259 -1.25 3.48 -6.06
CA PHE A 259 -0.34 4.61 -5.74
C PHE A 259 -0.86 5.99 -6.17
N GLY A 260 -2.08 6.08 -6.69
CA GLY A 260 -2.65 7.34 -7.15
C GLY A 260 -2.19 7.79 -8.54
N GLY A 261 -1.43 6.95 -9.26
CA GLY A 261 -0.96 7.21 -10.63
C GLY A 261 -1.76 6.51 -11.73
N THR A 262 -2.82 5.79 -11.39
CA THR A 262 -3.68 5.05 -12.33
C THR A 262 -5.15 5.41 -12.12
N VAL A 263 -5.91 5.48 -13.21
CA VAL A 263 -7.30 5.92 -13.22
C VAL A 263 -8.11 5.20 -14.30
N ASP A 264 -9.33 4.79 -13.98
CA ASP A 264 -10.28 4.32 -14.99
C ASP A 264 -11.20 5.47 -15.38
N ILE A 265 -11.34 5.73 -16.67
CA ILE A 265 -12.19 6.79 -17.21
C ILE A 265 -13.22 6.17 -18.13
N ARG A 266 -14.49 6.53 -17.95
CA ARG A 266 -15.57 6.04 -18.83
C ARG A 266 -15.33 6.54 -20.27
N PRO A 267 -15.53 5.71 -21.31
CA PRO A 267 -15.56 6.18 -22.69
C PRO A 267 -16.67 7.23 -22.89
N ILE A 268 -16.55 8.04 -23.93
CA ILE A 268 -17.54 9.07 -24.22
C ILE A 268 -18.66 8.45 -25.04
N GLY A 269 -19.90 8.68 -24.60
CA GLY A 269 -21.10 8.30 -25.33
C GLY A 269 -21.83 9.51 -25.90
N THR A 270 -22.77 9.28 -26.80
CA THR A 270 -23.70 10.29 -27.33
C THR A 270 -24.78 10.68 -26.32
N GLN A 271 -24.90 9.94 -25.21
CA GLN A 271 -25.77 10.25 -24.08
C GLN A 271 -25.02 10.07 -22.75
N ALA A 272 -25.49 10.78 -21.71
CA ALA A 272 -24.98 10.60 -20.34
C ALA A 272 -25.31 9.19 -19.77
N GLY A 273 -24.47 8.73 -18.86
CA GLY A 273 -24.66 7.45 -18.14
C GLY A 273 -23.61 6.39 -18.48
N PRO A 274 -23.83 5.13 -18.06
CA PRO A 274 -22.97 4.00 -18.39
C PRO A 274 -22.95 3.74 -19.90
N ILE A 275 -21.76 3.49 -20.45
CA ILE A 275 -21.58 3.19 -21.88
C ILE A 275 -20.43 2.20 -22.06
N SER A 276 -20.56 1.31 -23.05
CA SER A 276 -19.59 0.29 -23.41
C SER A 276 -19.28 0.27 -24.90
N VAL A 277 -18.09 -0.19 -25.28
CA VAL A 277 -17.76 -0.48 -26.68
C VAL A 277 -18.77 -1.49 -27.25
N GLY A 278 -19.39 -1.12 -28.38
CA GLY A 278 -20.43 -1.89 -29.06
C GLY A 278 -21.84 -1.38 -28.82
N ASP A 279 -22.04 -0.51 -27.81
CA ASP A 279 -23.33 0.14 -27.61
C ASP A 279 -23.60 1.14 -28.75
N ALA A 280 -24.86 1.27 -29.18
CA ALA A 280 -25.24 2.21 -30.24
C ALA A 280 -24.96 3.68 -29.86
N ALA A 281 -24.92 3.97 -28.56
CA ALA A 281 -24.61 5.29 -28.03
C ALA A 281 -23.11 5.51 -27.76
N TYR A 282 -22.22 4.56 -28.10
CA TYR A 282 -20.78 4.73 -27.94
C TYR A 282 -20.23 5.67 -29.01
N ASP A 283 -19.63 6.79 -28.59
CA ASP A 283 -18.98 7.71 -29.51
C ASP A 283 -17.48 7.39 -29.61
N ARG A 284 -17.15 6.61 -30.63
CA ARG A 284 -15.77 6.20 -30.90
C ARG A 284 -14.84 7.38 -31.14
N GLN A 285 -15.30 8.44 -31.81
CA GLN A 285 -14.45 9.56 -32.18
C GLN A 285 -14.20 10.50 -31.00
N ALA A 286 -15.24 10.79 -30.21
CA ALA A 286 -15.06 11.53 -28.96
C ALA A 286 -14.14 10.75 -28.00
N THR A 287 -14.28 9.42 -27.95
CA THR A 287 -13.38 8.57 -27.15
C THR A 287 -11.95 8.58 -27.69
N GLN A 288 -11.73 8.60 -29.02
CA GLN A 288 -10.40 8.79 -29.60
C GLN A 288 -9.77 10.10 -29.15
N SER A 289 -10.52 11.21 -29.17
CA SER A 289 -10.02 12.51 -28.69
C SER A 289 -9.64 12.48 -27.20
N LEU A 290 -10.40 11.74 -26.38
CA LEU A 290 -10.03 11.51 -24.98
C LEU A 290 -8.71 10.74 -24.86
N VAL A 291 -8.52 9.67 -25.66
CA VAL A 291 -7.25 8.92 -25.70
C VAL A 291 -6.09 9.83 -26.09
N ASP A 292 -6.25 10.62 -27.14
CA ASP A 292 -5.20 11.54 -27.61
C ASP A 292 -4.81 12.55 -26.52
N ALA A 293 -5.78 13.09 -25.80
CA ALA A 293 -5.52 13.99 -24.68
C ALA A 293 -4.79 13.29 -23.52
N LEU A 294 -5.12 12.03 -23.21
CA LEU A 294 -4.42 11.26 -22.18
C LEU A 294 -2.97 10.96 -22.59
N VAL A 295 -2.72 10.64 -23.86
CA VAL A 295 -1.36 10.49 -24.41
C VAL A 295 -0.59 11.81 -24.30
N GLN A 296 -1.22 12.96 -24.62
CA GLN A 296 -0.59 14.27 -24.47
C GLN A 296 -0.18 14.56 -23.03
N LEU A 297 -1.02 14.20 -22.05
CA LEU A 297 -0.74 14.29 -20.62
C LEU A 297 0.42 13.41 -20.16
N GLY A 298 0.87 12.46 -20.99
CA GLY A 298 1.97 11.55 -20.68
C GLY A 298 1.52 10.20 -20.14
N ALA A 299 0.32 9.74 -20.49
CA ALA A 299 -0.08 8.37 -20.20
C ALA A 299 0.96 7.40 -20.77
N THR A 300 1.45 6.50 -19.91
CA THR A 300 2.43 5.47 -20.26
C THR A 300 1.75 4.19 -20.74
N GLN A 301 0.51 3.97 -20.31
CA GLN A 301 -0.32 2.84 -20.69
C GLN A 301 -1.79 3.23 -20.74
N ILE A 302 -2.48 2.74 -21.76
CA ILE A 302 -3.94 2.82 -21.90
C ILE A 302 -4.44 1.44 -22.33
N ILE A 303 -5.23 0.80 -21.47
CA ILE A 303 -5.88 -0.49 -21.73
C ILE A 303 -7.36 -0.23 -22.02
N PHE A 304 -7.85 -0.69 -23.16
CA PHE A 304 -9.23 -0.47 -23.57
C PHE A 304 -9.72 -1.56 -24.54
N ALA A 305 -11.03 -1.74 -24.71
CA ALA A 305 -11.55 -2.77 -25.61
C ALA A 305 -11.61 -2.37 -27.09
N ASP A 306 -11.57 -1.07 -27.42
CA ASP A 306 -11.50 -0.59 -28.81
C ASP A 306 -10.04 -0.30 -29.19
N ASN A 307 -9.68 -0.65 -30.42
CA ASN A 307 -8.36 -0.41 -31.00
C ASN A 307 -8.24 1.04 -31.52
N LEU A 308 -8.21 1.99 -30.57
CA LEU A 308 -8.00 3.41 -30.82
C LEU A 308 -6.50 3.72 -30.92
N THR A 309 -6.12 4.72 -31.72
CA THR A 309 -4.73 5.18 -31.77
C THR A 309 -4.31 5.66 -30.38
N GLY A 310 -3.17 5.19 -29.86
CA GLY A 310 -2.71 5.52 -28.50
C GLY A 310 -3.15 4.55 -27.40
N VAL A 311 -4.09 3.63 -27.68
CA VAL A 311 -4.35 2.49 -26.80
C VAL A 311 -3.17 1.53 -26.91
N THR A 312 -2.50 1.27 -25.79
CA THR A 312 -1.30 0.43 -25.74
C THR A 312 -1.64 -1.05 -25.63
N GLN A 313 -2.84 -1.39 -25.15
CA GLN A 313 -3.28 -2.77 -25.02
C GLN A 313 -4.78 -2.91 -25.23
N VAL A 314 -5.19 -3.79 -26.16
CA VAL A 314 -6.60 -4.04 -26.45
C VAL A 314 -7.11 -5.22 -25.63
N LYS A 315 -8.14 -5.02 -24.80
CA LYS A 315 -8.74 -6.08 -23.98
C LYS A 315 -10.25 -6.07 -23.94
N ALA A 316 -10.85 -7.22 -24.24
CA ALA A 316 -12.30 -7.38 -24.31
C ALA A 316 -13.05 -7.19 -22.97
N ASN A 317 -12.36 -7.27 -21.82
CA ASN A 317 -12.94 -7.01 -20.51
C ASN A 317 -12.91 -5.51 -20.10
N HIS A 318 -12.31 -4.63 -20.91
CA HIS A 318 -12.24 -3.18 -20.68
C HIS A 318 -13.18 -2.41 -21.62
N LYS A 319 -14.43 -2.88 -21.78
CA LYS A 319 -15.39 -2.27 -22.71
C LYS A 319 -16.00 -0.97 -22.19
N ASN A 320 -16.15 -0.84 -20.88
CA ASN A 320 -16.91 0.23 -20.24
C ASN A 320 -16.03 1.30 -19.55
N HIS A 321 -14.72 1.18 -19.65
CA HIS A 321 -13.74 2.14 -19.13
C HIS A 321 -12.39 1.98 -19.84
N LEU A 322 -11.66 3.07 -19.98
CA LEU A 322 -10.23 3.09 -20.30
C LEU A 322 -9.47 2.98 -18.98
N HIS A 323 -8.62 1.98 -18.82
CA HIS A 323 -7.65 1.93 -17.72
C HIS A 323 -6.38 2.67 -18.12
N VAL A 324 -6.02 3.72 -17.39
CA VAL A 324 -4.94 4.64 -17.76
C VAL A 324 -3.89 4.69 -16.66
N SER A 325 -2.63 4.51 -17.04
CA SER A 325 -1.48 4.69 -16.16
C SER A 325 -0.63 5.90 -16.55
N PHE A 326 -0.13 6.59 -15.54
CA PHE A 326 0.91 7.62 -15.64
C PHE A 326 2.20 7.22 -14.88
N LEU A 327 2.25 5.98 -14.38
CA LEU A 327 3.42 5.36 -13.76
C LEU A 327 4.28 4.72 -14.85
N SER A 328 5.61 4.71 -14.69
CA SER A 328 6.47 4.06 -15.68
C SER A 328 6.17 2.56 -15.82
N GLU A 329 5.81 1.90 -14.72
CA GLU A 329 5.18 0.58 -14.75
C GLU A 329 4.03 0.54 -13.72
N PRO A 330 2.77 0.31 -14.15
CA PRO A 330 1.58 0.42 -13.28
C PRO A 330 1.40 -0.69 -12.24
N LEU A 331 2.18 -1.77 -12.34
CA LEU A 331 2.13 -2.89 -11.43
C LEU A 331 3.42 -2.96 -10.62
N GLU A 332 3.26 -3.25 -9.33
CA GLU A 332 4.41 -3.71 -8.56
C GLU A 332 4.72 -5.17 -8.89
N PRO A 333 6.00 -5.55 -8.93
CA PRO A 333 6.42 -6.93 -9.07
C PRO A 333 6.09 -7.75 -7.81
N TRP A 334 5.88 -9.04 -7.99
CA TRP A 334 6.85 -10.02 -7.47
C TRP A 334 6.90 -11.23 -8.39
N HIS A 335 8.00 -11.97 -8.29
CA HIS A 335 8.19 -13.33 -8.81
C HIS A 335 7.62 -13.56 -10.20
N SER A 336 8.43 -13.30 -11.23
CA SER A 336 8.20 -13.97 -12.50
C SER A 336 8.69 -15.41 -12.39
N GLU A 337 7.80 -16.38 -12.50
CA GLU A 337 8.03 -17.31 -13.60
C GLU A 337 7.59 -16.61 -14.89
N ALA A 338 8.32 -16.79 -15.99
CA ALA A 338 8.11 -16.08 -17.25
C ALA A 338 6.70 -16.26 -17.87
N SER A 339 5.87 -17.12 -17.30
CA SER A 339 4.49 -17.42 -17.72
C SER A 339 3.39 -16.67 -16.98
N ASP A 340 3.70 -15.94 -15.90
CA ASP A 340 2.64 -15.28 -15.12
C ASP A 340 2.28 -13.94 -15.78
N THR A 341 1.20 -13.91 -16.55
CA THR A 341 0.54 -12.65 -16.91
C THR A 341 -0.74 -12.57 -16.10
N ASP A 342 -1.07 -11.43 -15.51
CA ASP A 342 -2.39 -11.29 -14.91
C ASP A 342 -3.50 -11.28 -16.00
N ASP A 343 -4.78 -11.26 -15.62
CA ASP A 343 -5.89 -11.11 -16.57
C ASP A 343 -5.83 -9.78 -17.35
N GLU A 344 -4.89 -8.91 -16.98
CA GLU A 344 -4.50 -7.71 -17.71
C GLU A 344 -3.25 -7.94 -18.60
N GLY A 345 -2.81 -9.18 -18.83
CA GLY A 345 -1.73 -9.47 -19.78
C GLY A 345 -0.43 -8.70 -19.50
N LEU A 346 -0.22 -8.21 -18.26
CA LEU A 346 0.93 -7.42 -17.90
C LEU A 346 2.05 -8.33 -17.38
N HIS A 347 3.28 -8.06 -17.81
CA HIS A 347 4.47 -8.81 -17.42
C HIS A 347 5.01 -8.31 -16.07
N TRP A 348 5.51 -9.23 -15.26
CA TRP A 348 6.22 -8.93 -14.01
C TRP A 348 7.71 -8.77 -14.31
N HIS A 349 8.32 -7.67 -13.86
CA HIS A 349 9.77 -7.47 -13.90
C HIS A 349 10.39 -7.83 -12.53
N HIS A 350 11.72 -8.04 -12.48
CA HIS A 350 12.47 -8.13 -11.22
C HIS A 350 12.91 -6.71 -10.80
N TYR A 351 12.64 -6.31 -9.56
CA TYR A 351 12.91 -4.95 -9.07
C TYR A 351 13.83 -4.92 -7.84
N ASP A 352 14.58 -5.99 -7.62
CA ASP A 352 15.72 -5.93 -6.72
C ASP A 352 16.59 -4.76 -7.22
N ASP A 353 16.80 -3.75 -6.37
CA ASP A 353 17.58 -2.52 -6.63
C ASP A 353 16.93 -1.38 -7.45
N ILE A 354 15.59 -1.33 -7.61
CA ILE A 354 14.95 -0.19 -8.29
C ILE A 354 14.70 0.98 -7.33
N TYR A 355 15.57 1.99 -7.46
CA TYR A 355 15.52 3.31 -6.80
C TYR A 355 14.91 4.41 -7.69
N ASP A 356 14.01 4.05 -8.59
CA ASP A 356 13.33 5.01 -9.46
C ASP A 356 11.90 5.30 -8.97
N ILE A 357 11.66 6.53 -8.56
CA ILE A 357 10.36 6.95 -8.01
C ILE A 357 9.23 6.93 -9.05
N ARG A 358 9.55 6.91 -10.36
CA ARG A 358 8.55 6.92 -11.44
C ARG A 358 7.61 5.73 -11.46
N TYR A 359 8.01 4.65 -10.81
CA TYR A 359 7.20 3.45 -10.63
C TYR A 359 6.04 3.67 -9.66
N PHE A 360 6.17 4.65 -8.77
CA PHE A 360 5.23 4.88 -7.68
C PHE A 360 4.59 6.26 -7.75
N ILE A 361 5.25 7.21 -8.42
CA ILE A 361 4.82 8.61 -8.54
C ILE A 361 4.58 8.92 -10.02
N PRO A 362 3.37 9.37 -10.40
CA PRO A 362 3.04 9.59 -11.80
C PRO A 362 3.81 10.79 -12.36
N ARG A 363 4.24 10.68 -13.62
CA ARG A 363 4.80 11.80 -14.38
C ARG A 363 3.75 12.36 -15.32
N VAL A 364 3.03 13.39 -14.86
CA VAL A 364 1.94 13.99 -15.62
C VAL A 364 2.34 15.38 -16.10
N LYS A 365 2.14 15.65 -17.39
CA LYS A 365 2.34 16.99 -17.94
C LYS A 365 1.20 17.90 -17.48
N GLN A 366 1.55 19.05 -16.92
CA GLN A 366 0.57 20.09 -16.59
C GLN A 366 0.29 20.93 -17.84
N LEU A 367 -0.81 20.63 -18.52
CA LEU A 367 -1.23 21.34 -19.73
C LEU A 367 -2.38 22.30 -19.42
N SER A 368 -2.34 23.49 -20.02
CA SER A 368 -3.47 24.42 -19.93
C SER A 368 -4.69 23.86 -20.69
N PRO A 369 -5.93 24.21 -20.31
CA PRO A 369 -7.13 23.75 -21.02
C PRO A 369 -7.10 23.98 -22.55
N LYS A 370 -6.46 25.06 -23.02
CA LYS A 370 -6.36 25.39 -24.44
C LYS A 370 -5.47 24.44 -25.26
N ALA A 371 -4.70 23.58 -24.58
CA ALA A 371 -3.79 22.64 -25.25
C ALA A 371 -4.52 21.39 -25.76
N PHE A 372 -5.68 21.05 -25.21
CA PHE A 372 -6.43 19.87 -25.63
C PHE A 372 -7.38 20.19 -26.78
N GLN A 373 -7.52 19.24 -27.69
CA GLN A 373 -8.46 19.31 -28.80
C GLN A 373 -9.39 18.11 -28.71
N PHE A 374 -10.69 18.36 -28.81
CA PHE A 374 -11.71 17.33 -28.94
C PHE A 374 -12.37 17.47 -30.29
N ASP A 375 -12.16 16.49 -31.17
CA ASP A 375 -12.75 16.44 -32.49
C ASP A 375 -14.00 15.59 -32.44
N LEU A 376 -15.17 16.22 -32.57
CA LEU A 376 -16.45 15.54 -32.67
C LEU A 376 -16.80 15.37 -34.15
N ARG A 377 -17.52 14.30 -34.51
CA ARG A 377 -18.13 14.23 -35.85
C ARG A 377 -19.14 15.37 -35.96
N GLN A 378 -19.00 16.15 -37.03
CA GLN A 378 -20.07 17.07 -37.46
C GLN A 378 -21.23 16.28 -38.07
#